data_AF-A0A9Q4H7I9-F1
#
_entry.id   AF-A0A9Q4H7I9-F1
#
_cell.length_a   1.000
_cell.length_b   1.000
_cell.length_c   1.000
_cell.angle_alpha   90.00
_cell.angle_beta   90.00
_cell.angle_gamma   90.00
#
_symmetry.space_group_name_H-M   'P 1'
#
loop_
_entity.id
_entity.type
_entity.pdbx_description
1 polymer ?
#
loop_
_entity_poly.entity_id
_entity_poly.type
_entity_poly.pdbx_seq_one_letter_code
_entity_poly.pdbx_strand_id
1 'polypeptide(L)'
;MTFCYGERRILDGINLDVQAGEFVGLLGPNGAGKSTLLSVLCGDLEGWQGTVELDGAPLQKLSRPQLALRRSVMPQFSEFPFSYLVHDIVMMGRS
;
A
#
# COMPACT_ATOMS: atom_id res chain seq x y z
N MET A 1 -9.83 -10.72 -1.80
CA MET A 1 -8.77 -10.58 -2.82
C MET A 1 -7.67 -11.60 -2.58
N THR A 2 -6.98 -12.00 -3.65
CA THR A 2 -5.88 -12.96 -3.62
C THR A 2 -4.67 -12.41 -4.38
N PHE A 3 -3.47 -12.82 -4.00
CA PHE A 3 -2.22 -12.39 -4.65
C PHE A 3 -1.15 -13.47 -4.55
N CYS A 4 -0.39 -13.64 -5.64
CA CYS A 4 0.67 -14.63 -5.75
C CYS A 4 1.98 -13.99 -6.22
N TYR A 5 3.12 -14.45 -5.68
CA TYR A 5 4.43 -14.26 -6.30
C TYR A 5 4.79 -15.52 -7.08
N GLY A 6 4.75 -15.44 -8.41
CA GLY A 6 4.83 -16.64 -9.26
C GLY A 6 3.72 -17.62 -8.90
N GLU A 7 4.08 -18.86 -8.57
CA GLU A 7 3.13 -19.89 -8.17
C GLU A 7 2.77 -19.86 -6.68
N ARG A 8 3.50 -19.09 -5.87
CA ARG A 8 3.29 -19.04 -4.42
C ARG A 8 2.19 -18.04 -4.08
N ARG A 9 1.08 -18.55 -3.56
CA ARG A 9 0.01 -17.72 -2.98
C ARG A 9 0.48 -17.07 -1.68
N ILE A 10 0.37 -15.75 -1.59
CA ILE A 10 0.74 -14.96 -0.41
C ILE A 10 -0.50 -14.43 0.31
N LEU A 11 -1.48 -13.93 -0.45
CA LEU A 11 -2.77 -13.49 0.06
C LEU A 11 -3.84 -14.43 -0.47
N ASP A 12 -4.68 -14.95 0.43
CA ASP A 12 -5.75 -15.88 0.08
C ASP A 12 -7.06 -15.45 0.75
N GLY A 13 -8.10 -15.22 -0.05
CA GLY A 13 -9.44 -14.88 0.43
C GLY A 13 -9.54 -13.64 1.33
N ILE A 14 -8.64 -12.66 1.24
CA ILE A 14 -8.67 -11.49 2.12
C ILE A 14 -9.93 -10.67 1.87
N ASN A 15 -10.77 -10.52 2.88
CA ASN A 15 -11.93 -9.62 2.87
C ASN A 15 -11.78 -8.63 4.02
N LEU A 16 -11.65 -7.35 3.68
CA LEU A 16 -11.41 -6.27 4.62
C LEU A 16 -12.13 -5.04 4.10
N ASP A 17 -12.83 -4.37 5.00
CA ASP A 17 -13.45 -3.07 4.77
C ASP A 17 -12.99 -2.15 5.90
N VAL A 18 -12.52 -0.95 5.56
CA VAL A 18 -12.00 0.03 6.52
C VAL A 18 -12.67 1.35 6.23
N GLN A 19 -13.36 1.88 7.24
CA GLN A 19 -14.15 3.09 7.14
C GLN A 19 -13.32 4.32 7.51
N ALA A 20 -13.74 5.48 7.00
CA ALA A 20 -13.08 6.74 7.32
C ALA A 20 -13.10 7.02 8.82
N GLY A 21 -11.93 7.33 9.39
CA GLY A 21 -11.75 7.56 10.82
C GLY A 21 -11.42 6.32 11.65
N GLU A 22 -11.41 5.12 11.04
CA GLU A 22 -10.97 3.91 11.73
C GLU A 22 -9.46 3.84 11.85
N PHE A 23 -9.00 3.30 12.99
CA PHE A 23 -7.61 2.93 13.21
C PHE A 23 -7.50 1.41 13.26
N VAL A 24 -6.91 0.82 12.22
CA VAL A 24 -6.82 -0.64 12.06
C VAL A 24 -5.37 -1.09 12.19
N GLY A 25 -5.11 -2.03 13.10
CA GLY A 25 -3.82 -2.68 13.26
C GLY A 25 -3.77 -4.02 12.55
N LEU A 26 -2.79 -4.22 11.66
CA LEU A 26 -2.53 -5.51 11.01
C LEU A 26 -1.40 -6.26 11.72
N LEU A 27 -1.75 -7.32 12.44
CA LEU A 27 -0.82 -8.12 13.24
C LEU A 27 -0.64 -9.53 12.67
N GLY A 28 0.53 -10.13 12.90
CA GLY A 28 0.84 -11.49 12.46
C GLY A 28 2.34 -11.75 12.37
N PRO A 29 2.78 -13.02 12.28
CA PRO A 29 4.20 -13.36 12.21
C PRO A 29 4.89 -12.82 10.95
N ASN A 30 6.22 -12.79 10.95
CA ASN A 30 6.99 -12.47 9.75
C ASN A 30 6.68 -13.50 8.65
N GLY A 31 6.48 -13.02 7.42
CA GLY A 31 6.09 -13.85 6.29
C GLY A 31 4.58 -14.12 6.16
N ALA A 32 3.74 -13.63 7.09
CA ALA A 32 2.28 -13.75 6.97
C ALA A 32 1.63 -12.93 5.84
N GLY A 33 2.44 -12.22 5.02
CA GLY A 33 1.93 -11.41 3.90
C GLY A 33 1.50 -9.99 4.27
N LYS A 34 1.79 -9.49 5.48
CA LYS A 34 1.39 -8.13 5.92
C LYS A 34 1.90 -7.03 5.00
N SER A 35 3.20 -6.99 4.74
CA SER A 35 3.80 -6.00 3.84
C SER A 35 3.25 -6.17 2.42
N THR A 36 3.01 -7.40 1.96
CA THR A 36 2.38 -7.67 0.65
C THR A 36 0.96 -7.12 0.58
N LEU A 37 0.14 -7.33 1.61
CA LEU A 37 -1.21 -6.76 1.71
C LEU A 37 -1.14 -5.23 1.65
N LEU A 38 -0.29 -4.61 2.47
CA LEU A 38 -0.10 -3.16 2.47
C LEU A 38 0.36 -2.65 1.09
N SER A 39 1.30 -3.31 0.42
CA SER A 39 1.75 -2.93 -0.92
C SER A 39 0.64 -3.06 -1.98
N VAL A 40 -0.25 -4.04 -1.89
CA VAL A 40 -1.42 -4.13 -2.78
C VAL A 40 -2.41 -3.00 -2.49
N LEU A 41 -2.72 -2.72 -1.22
CA LEU A 41 -3.61 -1.60 -0.85
C LEU A 41 -3.00 -0.24 -1.22
N CYS A 42 -1.68 -0.14 -1.16
CA CYS A 42 -0.89 0.98 -1.65
C CYS A 42 -0.65 0.91 -3.16
N GLY A 43 -1.28 0.02 -3.93
CA GLY A 43 -1.13 -0.05 -5.39
C GLY A 43 0.31 -0.14 -5.91
N ASP A 44 1.25 -0.60 -5.09
CA ASP A 44 2.66 -0.81 -5.47
C ASP A 44 2.86 -2.18 -6.13
N LEU A 45 1.94 -3.12 -5.87
CA LEU A 45 1.88 -4.44 -6.48
C LEU A 45 0.62 -4.57 -7.34
N GLU A 46 0.78 -5.05 -8.56
CA GLU A 46 -0.30 -5.32 -9.52
C GLU A 46 -0.55 -6.83 -9.67
N GLY A 47 -1.64 -7.21 -10.35
CA GLY A 47 -1.91 -8.63 -10.67
C GLY A 47 -2.59 -9.44 -9.55
N TRP A 48 -3.18 -8.77 -8.57
CA TRP A 48 -4.10 -9.42 -7.62
C TRP A 48 -5.42 -9.80 -8.29
N GLN A 49 -6.13 -10.77 -7.73
CA GLN A 49 -7.49 -11.12 -8.15
C GLN A 49 -8.53 -10.63 -7.14
N GLY A 50 -9.71 -10.29 -7.67
CA GLY A 50 -10.77 -9.61 -6.92
C GLY A 50 -10.63 -8.10 -6.95
N THR A 51 -11.38 -7.43 -6.07
CA THR A 51 -11.51 -5.97 -6.07
C THR A 51 -10.76 -5.36 -4.89
N VAL A 52 -10.12 -4.22 -5.14
CA VAL A 52 -9.58 -3.34 -4.10
C VAL A 52 -9.95 -1.92 -4.49
N GLU A 53 -10.62 -1.21 -3.59
CA GLU A 53 -11.13 0.14 -3.80
C GLU A 53 -10.54 1.10 -2.76
N LEU A 54 -10.33 2.34 -3.18
CA LEU A 54 -9.96 3.46 -2.33
C LEU A 54 -10.98 4.57 -2.55
N ASP A 55 -11.69 4.97 -1.49
CA ASP A 55 -12.80 5.92 -1.55
C ASP A 55 -13.86 5.55 -2.61
N GLY A 56 -14.18 4.25 -2.71
CA GLY A 56 -15.14 3.70 -3.67
C GLY A 56 -14.65 3.65 -5.12
N ALA A 57 -13.40 4.02 -5.40
CA ALA A 57 -12.80 3.91 -6.73
C ALA A 57 -11.86 2.69 -6.81
N PRO A 58 -12.01 1.80 -7.82
CA PRO A 58 -11.09 0.69 -8.00
C PRO A 58 -9.65 1.18 -8.19
N LEU A 59 -8.70 0.59 -7.45
CA LEU A 59 -7.29 0.97 -7.49
C LEU A 59 -6.72 0.97 -8.92
N GLN A 60 -7.11 0.00 -9.76
CA GLN A 60 -6.62 -0.11 -11.14
C GLN A 60 -7.06 1.04 -12.05
N LYS A 61 -8.07 1.82 -11.65
CA LYS A 61 -8.56 2.98 -12.42
C LYS A 61 -7.89 4.29 -12.00
N LEU A 62 -7.11 4.27 -10.92
CA LEU A 62 -6.43 5.44 -10.39
C LEU A 62 -4.99 5.48 -10.90
N SER A 63 -4.61 6.60 -11.51
CA SER A 63 -3.22 6.85 -11.91
C SER A 63 -2.33 7.04 -10.67
N ARG A 64 -1.01 6.81 -10.82
CA ARG A 64 -0.05 7.01 -9.72
C ARG A 64 -0.15 8.39 -9.05
N PRO A 65 -0.29 9.52 -9.78
CA PRO A 65 -0.50 10.82 -9.16
C PRO A 65 -1.82 10.92 -8.38
N GLN A 66 -2.92 10.37 -8.91
CA GLN A 66 -4.20 10.35 -8.20
C GLN A 66 -4.15 9.54 -6.91
N LEU A 67 -3.40 8.43 -6.92
CA LEU A 67 -3.17 7.63 -5.72
C LEU A 67 -2.35 8.39 -4.68
N ALA A 68 -1.24 9.02 -5.10
CA ALA A 68 -0.37 9.80 -4.20
C ALA A 68 -1.12 10.94 -3.49
N LEU A 69 -2.11 11.55 -4.14
CA LEU A 69 -2.94 12.60 -3.54
C LEU A 69 -3.98 12.08 -2.53
N ARG A 70 -4.29 10.78 -2.55
CA ARG A 70 -5.34 10.19 -1.70
C ARG A 70 -4.80 9.35 -0.56
N ARG A 71 -3.54 8.91 -0.64
CA ARG A 71 -2.91 8.11 0.42
C ARG A 71 -1.52 8.60 0.71
N SER A 72 -1.14 8.50 1.98
CA SER A 72 0.24 8.61 2.42
C SER A 72 0.74 7.22 2.79
N VAL A 73 1.96 6.89 2.40
CA VAL A 73 2.58 5.59 2.66
C VAL A 73 3.92 5.82 3.35
N MET A 74 4.14 5.13 4.47
CA MET A 74 5.43 5.08 5.14
C MET A 74 6.04 3.70 4.89
N PRO A 75 7.04 3.57 4.01
CA PRO A 75 7.65 2.27 3.74
C PRO A 75 8.44 1.79 4.96
N GLN A 76 8.60 0.47 5.07
CA GLN A 76 9.34 -0.17 6.16
C GLN A 76 10.81 0.28 6.21
N PHE A 77 11.40 0.58 5.05
CA PHE A 77 12.73 1.16 4.91
C PHE A 77 12.65 2.34 3.95
N SER A 78 13.17 3.50 4.36
CA SER A 78 13.37 4.67 3.50
C SER A 78 14.86 4.88 3.33
N GLU A 79 15.42 4.46 2.19
CA GLU A 79 16.83 4.69 1.90
C GLU A 79 16.99 6.04 1.19
N PHE A 80 17.82 6.90 1.77
CA PHE A 80 18.21 8.17 1.16
C PHE A 80 19.67 8.04 0.71
N PRO A 81 19.93 7.85 -0.60
CA PRO A 81 21.27 7.58 -1.10
C PRO A 81 22.23 8.78 -0.98
N PHE A 82 21.73 9.96 -0.59
CA PHE A 82 22.51 11.18 -0.44
C PHE A 82 22.12 11.93 0.84
N SER A 83 23.00 12.81 1.31
CA SER A 83 22.69 13.72 2.42
C SER A 83 21.76 14.83 1.91
N TYR A 84 20.50 14.80 2.36
CA TYR A 84 19.52 15.86 2.11
C TYR A 84 19.32 16.69 3.37
N LEU A 85 18.95 17.97 3.23
CA LEU A 85 18.47 18.73 4.39
C LEU A 85 17.13 18.15 4.83
N VAL A 86 16.90 18.15 6.15
CA VAL A 86 15.60 17.74 6.72
C VAL A 86 14.45 18.53 6.09
N HIS A 87 14.69 19.81 5.81
CA HIS A 87 13.74 20.67 5.11
C HIS A 87 13.35 20.08 3.75
N ASP A 88 14.33 19.68 2.93
CA ASP A 88 14.09 19.16 1.59
C ASP A 88 13.27 17.85 1.62
N ILE A 89 13.60 16.96 2.56
CA ILE A 89 12.87 15.69 2.75
C ILE A 89 11.40 15.97 3.12
N VAL A 90 11.16 16.90 4.04
CA VAL A 90 9.79 17.27 4.44
C VAL A 90 9.03 17.88 3.25
N MET A 91 9.69 18.70 2.43
CA MET A 91 9.05 19.34 1.28
C MET A 91 8.68 18.34 0.18
N MET A 92 9.47 17.27 -0.04
CA MET A 92 9.14 16.21 -1.00
C MET A 92 7.83 15.49 -0.69
N GLY A 93 7.43 15.38 0.58
CA GLY A 93 6.19 14.72 0.98
C GLY A 93 4.96 15.64 1.01
N ARG A 94 5.12 16.95 0.77
CA ARG A 94 4.06 17.96 0.89
C ARG A 94 3.45 18.43 -0.44
N SER A 95 4.08 18.08 -1.56
CA SER A 95 3.74 18.56 -2.91
C SER A 95 3.06 17.51 -3.77
#